data_AF-A0A6J0J9H5-F1
#
_entry.id   AF-A0A6J0J9H5-F1
#
_cell.length_a   1.000
_cell.length_b   1.000
_cell.length_c   1.000
_cell.angle_alpha   90.00
_cell.angle_beta   90.00
_cell.angle_gamma   90.00
#
_symmetry.space_group_name_H-M   'P 1'
#
loop_
_entity.id
_entity.type
_entity.pdbx_description
1 polymer ?
#
loop_
_entity_poly.entity_id
_entity_poly.type
_entity_poly.pdbx_seq_one_letter_code
_entity_poly.pdbx_strand_id
1 'polypeptide(L)'
;PPPSKSVQSKVDSILQDVQKFSDSDKLYLYLQLPSGPSLGEKRWQSELSELVQSYPSEVMEAACALTCDWAEKILKRSFNNIVEVAQFLLQQHIISSRSAHADLVMAMVVSGG
;
A
#
# COMPACT_ATOMS: atom_id res chain seq x y z
N PRO A 1 -17.22 -17.34 50.55
CA PRO A 1 -17.02 -16.01 51.18
C PRO A 1 -17.07 -14.89 50.13
N PRO A 2 -17.82 -13.80 50.38
CA PRO A 2 -17.83 -12.65 49.48
C PRO A 2 -16.42 -12.03 49.39
N PRO A 3 -16.04 -11.43 48.25
CA PRO A 3 -14.77 -10.73 48.14
C PRO A 3 -14.67 -9.65 49.23
N SER A 4 -13.47 -9.44 49.75
CA SER A 4 -13.27 -8.42 50.79
C SER A 4 -13.65 -7.04 50.24
N LYS A 5 -14.24 -6.18 51.09
CA LYS A 5 -14.67 -4.83 50.70
C LYS A 5 -13.54 -4.01 50.04
N SER A 6 -12.29 -4.26 50.45
CA SER A 6 -11.10 -3.63 49.87
C SER A 6 -10.81 -4.10 48.44
N VAL A 7 -11.00 -5.39 48.15
CA VAL A 7 -10.86 -5.93 46.79
C VAL A 7 -11.96 -5.37 45.89
N GLN A 8 -13.20 -5.34 46.38
CA GLN A 8 -14.34 -4.81 45.62
C GLN A 8 -14.11 -3.33 45.25
N SER A 9 -13.69 -2.51 46.22
CA SER A 9 -13.42 -1.09 45.97
C SER A 9 -12.30 -0.85 44.95
N LYS A 10 -11.27 -1.70 44.91
CA LYS A 10 -10.21 -1.60 43.89
C LYS A 10 -10.72 -1.96 42.50
N VAL A 11 -11.53 -3.01 42.39
CA VAL A 11 -12.15 -3.42 41.13
C VAL A 11 -13.05 -2.32 40.58
N ASP A 12 -13.90 -1.74 41.44
CA ASP A 12 -14.81 -0.66 41.04
C ASP A 12 -14.04 0.61 40.60
N SER A 13 -12.93 0.92 41.25
CA SER A 13 -12.05 2.03 40.86
C SER A 13 -11.41 1.80 39.49
N ILE A 14 -10.91 0.59 39.22
CA ILE A 14 -10.32 0.24 37.92
C ILE A 14 -11.37 0.30 36.81
N LEU A 15 -12.59 -0.17 37.07
CA LEU A 15 -13.69 -0.10 36.10
C LEU A 15 -14.09 1.33 35.77
N GLN A 16 -14.16 2.21 36.79
CA GLN A 16 -14.40 3.63 36.55
C GLN A 16 -13.30 4.26 35.71
N ASP A 17 -12.04 3.92 35.98
CA ASP A 17 -10.91 4.47 35.24
C ASP A 17 -10.90 3.99 33.78
N VAL A 18 -11.18 2.71 33.53
CA VAL A 18 -11.31 2.15 32.16
C VAL A 18 -12.46 2.81 31.40
N GLN A 19 -13.56 3.14 32.08
CA GLN A 19 -14.72 3.78 31.44
C GLN A 19 -14.47 5.26 31.11
N LYS A 20 -13.48 5.92 31.75
CA LYS A 20 -13.10 7.30 31.42
C LYS A 20 -12.31 7.42 30.11
N PHE A 21 -11.77 6.33 29.58
CA PHE A 21 -11.09 6.36 28.29
C PHE A 21 -12.09 6.50 27.15
N SER A 22 -11.82 7.46 26.25
CA SER A 22 -12.53 7.55 24.99
C SER A 22 -12.20 6.32 24.11
N ASP A 23 -13.07 6.00 23.16
CA ASP A 23 -12.81 4.91 22.23
C ASP A 23 -11.50 5.13 21.45
N SER A 24 -11.16 6.38 21.17
CA SER A 24 -9.90 6.76 20.52
C SER A 24 -8.68 6.51 21.41
N ASP A 25 -8.75 6.80 22.71
CA ASP A 25 -7.63 6.53 23.63
C ASP A 25 -7.42 5.04 23.83
N LYS A 26 -8.51 4.26 23.90
CA LYS A 26 -8.43 2.79 23.95
C LYS A 26 -7.74 2.24 22.70
N LEU A 27 -8.12 2.74 21.52
CA LEU A 27 -7.46 2.36 20.26
C LEU A 27 -5.97 2.71 20.27
N TYR A 28 -5.60 3.90 20.75
CA TYR A 28 -4.19 4.31 20.88
C TYR A 28 -3.40 3.40 21.83
N LEU A 29 -3.99 3.00 22.95
CA LEU A 29 -3.39 2.04 23.88
C LEU A 29 -3.21 0.66 23.23
N TYR A 30 -4.21 0.17 22.50
CA TYR A 30 -4.10 -1.09 21.74
C TYR A 30 -2.99 -1.04 20.69
N LEU A 31 -2.76 0.11 20.06
CA LEU A 31 -1.68 0.35 19.10
C LEU A 31 -0.30 0.48 19.77
N GLN A 32 -0.24 1.09 20.96
CA GLN A 32 1.01 1.32 21.72
C GLN A 32 1.49 0.12 22.53
N LEU A 33 0.60 -0.85 22.81
CA LEU A 33 1.05 -2.10 23.38
C LEU A 33 2.13 -2.68 22.46
N PRO A 34 3.28 -3.14 23.00
CA PRO A 34 4.26 -3.83 22.21
C PRO A 34 3.61 -5.13 21.75
N SER A 35 2.93 -5.05 20.60
CA SER A 35 2.52 -6.22 19.85
C SER A 35 3.78 -7.04 19.71
N GLY A 36 3.70 -8.30 20.15
CA GLY A 36 4.74 -9.27 19.87
C GLY A 36 5.16 -9.19 18.40
N PRO A 37 6.36 -9.67 18.04
CA PRO A 37 6.96 -9.40 16.75
C PRO A 37 5.95 -9.63 15.62
N SER A 38 5.77 -8.58 14.81
CA SER A 38 4.76 -8.40 13.77
C SER A 38 3.43 -7.83 14.26
N LEU A 39 3.22 -6.53 14.05
CA LEU A 39 2.19 -6.02 13.12
C LEU A 39 2.18 -4.48 13.07
N GLY A 40 3.34 -3.82 13.14
CA GLY A 40 3.40 -2.37 12.93
C GLY A 40 3.12 -2.04 11.47
N GLU A 41 2.06 -1.27 11.22
CA GLU A 41 1.73 -0.25 10.20
C GLU A 41 2.48 -0.15 8.85
N LYS A 42 3.67 -0.74 8.70
CA LYS A 42 4.34 -1.05 7.42
C LYS A 42 3.73 -2.25 6.70
N ARG A 43 2.84 -3.02 7.35
CA ARG A 43 2.21 -4.21 6.76
C ARG A 43 1.27 -3.90 5.60
N TRP A 44 0.59 -2.75 5.53
CA TRP A 44 -0.26 -2.48 4.35
C TRP A 44 0.53 -2.14 3.08
N GLN A 45 1.64 -1.41 3.20
CA GLN A 45 2.56 -1.17 2.08
C GLN A 45 3.39 -2.41 1.73
N SER A 46 3.79 -3.20 2.73
CA SER A 46 4.50 -4.46 2.53
C SER A 46 3.58 -5.56 1.99
N GLU A 47 2.32 -5.66 2.42
CA GLU A 47 1.35 -6.63 1.89
C GLU A 47 0.91 -6.27 0.48
N LEU A 48 0.75 -4.97 0.14
CA LEU A 48 0.55 -4.59 -1.25
C LEU A 48 1.80 -4.80 -2.10
N SER A 49 2.99 -4.54 -1.55
CA SER A 49 4.25 -4.85 -2.24
C SER A 49 4.47 -6.35 -2.41
N GLU A 50 4.11 -7.17 -1.41
CA GLU A 50 4.16 -8.63 -1.43
C GLU A 50 3.07 -9.22 -2.33
N LEU A 51 1.87 -8.63 -2.41
CA LEU A 51 0.87 -8.99 -3.42
C LEU A 51 1.38 -8.66 -4.82
N VAL A 52 2.03 -7.49 -5.00
CA VAL A 52 2.64 -7.07 -6.27
C VAL A 52 3.83 -7.95 -6.64
N GLN A 53 4.59 -8.46 -5.65
CA GLN A 53 5.62 -9.49 -5.84
C GLN A 53 5.05 -10.90 -6.02
N SER A 54 3.75 -11.10 -5.74
CA SER A 54 3.06 -12.39 -5.80
C SER A 54 2.00 -12.45 -6.91
N TYR A 55 1.99 -11.51 -7.87
CA TYR A 55 1.32 -11.80 -9.13
C TYR A 55 2.18 -12.81 -9.90
N PRO A 56 1.61 -13.94 -10.34
CA PRO A 56 2.35 -14.84 -11.20
C PRO A 56 2.79 -14.06 -12.44
N SER A 57 4.01 -14.33 -12.93
CA SER A 57 4.58 -13.63 -14.09
C SER A 57 3.61 -13.58 -15.27
N GLU A 58 2.77 -14.61 -15.42
CA GLU A 58 1.71 -14.71 -16.43
C GLU A 58 0.64 -13.61 -16.29
N VAL A 59 0.23 -13.25 -15.07
CA VAL A 59 -0.75 -12.17 -14.83
C VAL A 59 -0.13 -10.81 -15.14
N MET A 60 1.14 -10.61 -14.81
CA MET A 60 1.86 -9.39 -15.19
C MET A 60 1.98 -9.28 -16.71
N GLU A 61 2.34 -10.36 -17.39
CA GLU A 61 2.42 -10.42 -18.85
C GLU A 61 1.06 -10.15 -19.50
N ALA A 62 -0.01 -10.78 -19.00
CA ALA A 62 -1.37 -10.53 -19.47
C ALA A 62 -1.79 -9.06 -19.26
N ALA A 63 -1.47 -8.47 -18.11
CA ALA A 63 -1.75 -7.06 -17.84
C ALA A 63 -0.97 -6.13 -18.78
N CYS A 64 0.30 -6.43 -19.05
CA CYS A 64 1.11 -5.72 -20.03
C CYS A 64 0.50 -5.80 -21.43
N ALA A 65 0.13 -7.00 -21.89
CA ALA A 65 -0.50 -7.21 -23.20
C ALA A 65 -1.82 -6.44 -23.34
N LEU A 66 -2.69 -6.54 -22.34
CA LEU A 66 -3.95 -5.79 -22.32
C LEU A 66 -3.74 -4.27 -22.34
N THR A 67 -2.70 -3.79 -21.65
CA THR A 67 -2.37 -2.36 -21.65
C THR A 67 -1.82 -1.91 -23.00
N CYS A 68 -0.99 -2.72 -23.67
CA CYS A 68 -0.55 -2.47 -25.04
C CYS A 68 -1.72 -2.45 -26.03
N ASP A 69 -2.65 -3.42 -25.95
CA ASP A 69 -3.85 -3.49 -26.79
C ASP A 69 -4.75 -2.26 -26.61
N TRP A 70 -4.93 -1.82 -25.37
CA TRP A 70 -5.66 -0.59 -25.07
C TRP A 70 -4.95 0.62 -25.69
N ALA A 71 -3.64 0.75 -25.49
CA ALA A 71 -2.85 1.84 -26.02
C ALA A 71 -2.92 1.89 -27.55
N GLU A 72 -2.86 0.75 -28.24
CA GLU A 72 -2.97 0.69 -29.70
C GLU A 72 -4.32 1.21 -30.20
N LYS A 73 -5.41 0.83 -29.54
CA LYS A 73 -6.76 1.27 -29.91
C LYS A 73 -6.96 2.78 -29.76
N ILE A 74 -6.45 3.35 -28.68
CA ILE A 74 -6.64 4.77 -28.34
C ILE A 74 -5.65 5.66 -29.09
N LEU A 75 -4.38 5.26 -29.14
CA LEU A 75 -3.29 6.06 -29.67
C LEU A 75 -3.02 5.79 -31.16
N LYS A 76 -3.75 4.83 -31.77
CA LYS A 76 -3.67 4.47 -33.20
C LYS A 76 -2.24 4.10 -33.63
N ARG A 77 -1.49 3.46 -32.74
CA ARG A 77 -0.08 3.09 -32.91
C ARG A 77 0.20 1.78 -32.20
N SER A 78 0.94 0.87 -32.82
CA SER A 78 1.35 -0.38 -32.17
C SER A 78 2.49 -0.15 -31.16
N PHE A 79 2.47 -0.94 -30.08
CA PHE A 79 3.49 -0.93 -29.02
C PHE A 79 3.89 -2.37 -28.69
N ASN A 80 5.19 -2.65 -28.59
CA ASN A 80 5.68 -4.01 -28.34
C ASN A 80 5.79 -4.35 -26.86
N ASN A 81 5.82 -3.34 -25.99
CA ASN A 81 5.97 -3.51 -24.55
C ASN A 81 5.39 -2.30 -23.80
N ILE A 82 5.13 -2.48 -22.50
CA ILE A 82 4.56 -1.45 -21.61
C ILE A 82 5.47 -0.22 -21.47
N VAL A 83 6.77 -0.40 -21.68
CA VAL A 83 7.78 0.65 -21.63
C VAL A 83 7.60 1.65 -22.76
N GLU A 84 7.42 1.19 -24.00
CA GLU A 84 7.14 2.03 -25.16
C GLU A 84 5.84 2.83 -24.98
N VAL A 85 4.80 2.22 -24.40
CA VAL A 85 3.55 2.90 -24.06
C VAL A 85 3.80 4.05 -23.09
N ALA A 86 4.48 3.77 -21.97
CA ALA A 86 4.78 4.79 -20.96
C ALA A 86 5.63 5.94 -21.51
N GLN A 87 6.64 5.63 -22.32
CA GLN A 87 7.48 6.63 -22.99
C GLN A 87 6.67 7.53 -23.92
N PHE A 88 5.80 6.95 -24.75
CA PHE A 88 4.97 7.72 -25.65
C PHE A 88 4.00 8.64 -24.90
N LEU A 89 3.37 8.13 -23.84
CA LEU A 89 2.46 8.93 -23.01
C LEU A 89 3.17 10.14 -22.36
N LEU A 90 4.43 9.96 -21.94
CA LEU A 90 5.28 11.04 -21.43
C LEU A 90 5.66 12.04 -22.53
N GLN A 91 6.08 11.55 -23.69
CA GLN A 91 6.51 12.37 -24.82
C GLN A 91 5.37 13.21 -25.41
N GLN A 92 4.16 12.66 -25.45
CA GLN A 92 2.97 13.39 -25.91
C GLN A 92 2.35 14.28 -24.82
N HIS A 93 2.98 14.38 -23.64
CA HIS A 93 2.46 15.11 -22.48
C HIS A 93 1.04 14.68 -22.06
N ILE A 94 0.66 13.43 -22.32
CA ILE A 94 -0.61 12.85 -21.90
C ILE A 94 -0.58 12.54 -20.39
N ILE A 95 0.59 12.14 -19.89
CA ILE A 95 0.86 11.97 -18.47
C ILE A 95 2.01 12.88 -18.03
N SER A 96 2.03 13.25 -16.75
CA SER A 96 3.05 14.15 -16.22
C SER A 96 4.42 13.49 -16.19
N SER A 97 5.43 14.21 -16.71
CA SER A 97 6.84 13.84 -16.60
C SER A 97 7.45 14.17 -15.24
N ARG A 98 6.72 14.87 -14.36
CA ARG A 98 7.23 15.29 -13.04
C ARG A 98 7.06 14.17 -12.00
N SER A 99 7.70 13.03 -12.22
CA SER A 99 7.74 11.93 -11.24
C SER A 99 9.00 11.07 -11.38
N ALA A 100 9.46 10.49 -10.27
CA ALA A 100 10.62 9.58 -10.29
C ALA A 100 10.42 8.37 -11.23
N HIS A 101 9.17 7.90 -11.41
CA HIS A 101 8.84 6.83 -12.35
C HIS A 101 9.06 7.28 -13.80
N ALA A 102 8.67 8.51 -14.14
CA ALA A 102 8.92 9.08 -15.45
C ALA A 102 10.43 9.23 -15.71
N ASP A 103 11.20 9.69 -14.72
CA ASP A 103 12.65 9.80 -14.83
C ASP A 103 13.31 8.45 -15.10
N LEU A 104 12.90 7.39 -14.39
CA LEU A 104 13.39 6.02 -14.62
C LEU A 104 13.04 5.53 -16.03
N VAL A 105 11.82 5.79 -16.49
CA VAL A 105 11.35 5.37 -17.82
C VAL A 105 12.11 6.08 -18.95
N MET A 106 12.45 7.35 -18.76
CA MET A 106 13.22 8.13 -19.72
C MET A 106 14.72 7.80 -19.64
N ALA A 107 15.25 7.43 -18.47
CA ALA A 107 16.65 7.04 -18.30
C ALA A 107 16.98 5.74 -19.04
N MET A 108 16.06 4.77 -19.07
CA MET A 108 16.30 3.50 -19.79
C MET A 108 16.33 3.65 -21.32
N VAL A 109 15.82 4.75 -21.89
CA VAL A 109 15.90 5.05 -23.34
C VAL A 109 17.33 5.39 -23.78
N VAL A 110 18.08 6.08 -22.92
CA VAL A 110 19.42 6.60 -23.26
C VAL A 110 20.48 5.50 -23.26
N SER A 111 20.22 4.38 -22.60
CA SER A 111 21.21 3.30 -22.44
C SER A 111 21.11 2.18 -23.48
N GLY A 112 20.21 2.29 -24.47
CA GLY A 112 19.92 1.25 -25.47
C GLY A 112 20.12 1.67 -26.93
N GLY A 113 21.03 2.63 -27.19
CA GLY A 113 21.40 3.08 -28.54
C GLY A 113 22.74 2.52 -29.01
#